data_AF-A0A5P9WEL1-F1
#
_entry.id   AF-A0A5P9WEL1-F1
#
_cell.length_a   1.000
_cell.length_b   1.000
_cell.length_c   1.000
_cell.angle_alpha   90.00
_cell.angle_beta   90.00
_cell.angle_gamma   90.00
#
_symmetry.space_group_name_H-M   'P 1'
#
loop_
_entity.id
_entity.type
_entity.pdbx_description
1 polymer ?
#
loop_
_entity_poly.entity_id
_entity_poly.type
_entity_poly.pdbx_seq_one_letter_code
_entity_poly.pdbx_strand_id
1 'polypeptide(L)'
;MTEVPEPPPMLLPPAELPRTQIIERTRHRYEDIHRLLEKHWTVSAIARRLNLDRKTVRRFRDTDLEQLLASARERRPNGVLEPFKAYLNARFTEAQGQVSGTRLFLEIQARGYRGSRQVVRKHLAALRAGTAEPVRADIPSPRKITSWIMRPRNILTESQDQRLLQVRLACPDITRACELARAFADLVRHQRGYLLLEWIRQAEQNAPKPMKGFAGFLRQDLDAVTAGLTLPWSSGVVEGHVNRVKTLKRAMYGRASFELLRTRILTQP
;
A
#
# COMPACT_ATOMS: atom_id res chain seq x y z
N MET A 1 -21.78 21.08 -53.46
CA MET A 1 -21.22 20.23 -52.39
C MET A 1 -20.99 21.14 -51.20
N THR A 2 -21.96 21.18 -50.29
CA THR A 2 -21.93 22.04 -49.10
C THR A 2 -21.36 21.21 -47.96
N GLU A 3 -20.13 21.53 -47.53
CA GLU A 3 -19.52 20.93 -46.34
C GLU A 3 -20.30 21.37 -45.09
N VAL A 4 -20.83 20.38 -44.37
CA VAL A 4 -21.43 20.57 -43.05
C VAL A 4 -20.29 20.61 -42.03
N PRO A 5 -20.14 21.66 -41.21
CA PRO A 5 -19.07 21.72 -40.23
C PRO A 5 -19.31 20.70 -39.11
N GLU A 6 -18.29 19.90 -38.78
CA GLU A 6 -18.31 18.98 -37.65
C GLU A 6 -18.53 19.75 -36.33
N PRO A 7 -19.41 19.26 -35.44
CA PRO A 7 -19.60 19.88 -34.14
C PRO A 7 -18.32 19.74 -33.31
N PRO A 8 -17.91 20.77 -32.56
CA PRO A 8 -16.73 20.71 -31.72
C PRO A 8 -16.87 19.58 -30.68
N PRO A 9 -15.80 18.85 -30.36
CA PRO A 9 -15.84 17.79 -29.35
C PRO A 9 -16.26 18.40 -28.02
N MET A 10 -17.48 18.07 -27.57
CA MET A 10 -17.93 18.35 -26.22
C MET A 10 -17.01 17.63 -25.25
N LEU A 11 -16.00 18.35 -24.74
CA LEU A 11 -15.24 17.97 -23.55
C LEU A 11 -16.22 18.00 -22.37
N LEU A 12 -16.91 16.88 -22.15
CA LEU A 12 -17.66 16.64 -20.93
C LEU A 12 -16.72 16.93 -19.75
N PRO A 13 -17.09 17.86 -18.83
CA PRO A 13 -16.28 18.09 -17.65
C PRO A 13 -16.13 16.76 -16.91
N PRO A 14 -14.91 16.39 -16.45
CA PRO A 14 -14.69 15.12 -15.78
C PRO A 14 -15.68 15.04 -14.62
N ALA A 15 -16.53 14.00 -14.64
CA ALA A 15 -17.59 13.82 -13.67
C ALA A 15 -17.03 13.99 -12.26
N GLU A 16 -17.42 15.07 -11.56
CA GLU A 16 -17.05 15.29 -10.16
C GLU A 16 -17.76 14.23 -9.30
N LEU A 17 -17.11 13.06 -9.19
CA LEU A 17 -17.53 11.99 -8.31
C LEU A 17 -17.58 12.50 -6.85
N PRO A 18 -18.48 11.94 -6.01
CA PRO A 18 -18.97 12.60 -4.82
C PRO A 18 -17.87 12.99 -3.83
N ARG A 19 -17.93 14.25 -3.40
CA ARG A 19 -17.10 14.89 -2.36
C ARG A 19 -17.32 14.14 -1.05
N THR A 20 -16.46 13.18 -0.74
CA THR A 20 -16.53 12.49 0.56
C THR A 20 -15.89 13.37 1.63
N GLN A 21 -16.37 13.25 2.87
CA GLN A 21 -15.79 13.96 4.01
C GLN A 21 -14.27 13.71 4.16
N ILE A 22 -13.76 12.56 3.72
CA ILE A 22 -12.32 12.25 3.73
C ILE A 22 -11.56 13.11 2.70
N ILE A 23 -12.13 13.32 1.51
CA ILE A 23 -11.55 14.15 0.46
C ILE A 23 -11.49 15.62 0.91
N GLU A 24 -12.59 16.13 1.47
CA GLU A 24 -12.67 17.51 1.97
C GLU A 24 -11.69 17.74 3.13
N ARG A 25 -11.65 16.81 4.10
CA ARG A 25 -10.67 16.88 5.19
C ARG A 25 -9.22 16.82 4.70
N THR A 26 -8.96 16.14 3.59
CA THR A 26 -7.62 16.08 2.99
C THR A 26 -7.28 17.42 2.32
N ARG A 27 -8.21 18.04 1.60
CA ARG A 27 -8.03 19.38 1.01
C ARG A 27 -7.78 20.45 2.06
N HIS A 28 -8.67 20.57 3.06
CA HIS A 28 -8.51 21.56 4.12
C HIS A 28 -7.19 21.40 4.88
N ARG A 29 -6.78 20.16 5.20
CA ARG A 29 -5.49 19.92 5.85
C ARG A 29 -4.30 20.30 4.99
N TYR A 30 -4.38 20.07 3.69
CA TYR A 30 -3.33 20.47 2.75
C TYR A 30 -3.18 21.99 2.71
N GLU A 31 -4.30 22.70 2.55
CA GLU A 31 -4.34 24.16 2.55
C GLU A 31 -3.80 24.76 3.86
N ASP A 32 -4.24 24.24 5.02
CA ASP A 32 -3.80 24.74 6.32
C ASP A 32 -2.30 24.52 6.56
N ILE A 33 -1.76 23.37 6.13
CA ILE A 33 -0.33 23.07 6.28
C ILE A 33 0.50 23.98 5.36
N HIS A 34 0.11 24.11 4.09
CA HIS A 34 0.84 24.95 3.12
C HIS A 34 0.78 26.44 3.47
N ARG A 35 -0.36 26.94 3.95
CA ARG A 35 -0.48 28.32 4.48
C ARG A 35 0.48 28.60 5.63
N LEU A 36 0.74 27.61 6.51
CA LEU A 36 1.69 27.78 7.61
C LEU A 36 3.15 27.63 7.15
N LEU A 37 3.40 26.81 6.12
CA LEU A 37 4.72 26.69 5.50
C LEU A 37 5.13 27.98 4.77
N GLU A 38 4.20 28.64 4.06
CA GLU A 38 4.42 29.96 3.46
C GLU A 38 4.80 31.02 4.50
N LYS A 39 4.27 30.90 5.71
CA LYS A 39 4.67 31.73 6.86
C LYS A 39 5.97 31.30 7.53
N HIS A 40 6.73 30.38 6.90
CA HIS A 40 8.02 29.87 7.36
C HIS A 40 7.95 29.13 8.71
N TRP A 41 6.79 28.56 9.07
CA TRP A 41 6.69 27.75 10.29
C TRP A 41 7.43 26.43 10.14
N THR A 42 8.12 26.01 11.20
CA THR A 42 8.76 24.69 11.23
C THR A 42 7.72 23.57 11.29
N VAL A 43 8.05 22.39 10.75
CA VAL A 43 7.21 21.18 10.82
C VAL A 43 6.74 20.89 12.25
N SER A 44 7.62 21.09 13.24
CA SER A 44 7.30 20.88 14.66
C SER A 44 6.31 21.89 15.23
N ALA A 45 6.31 23.13 14.73
CA ALA A 45 5.35 24.15 15.13
C ALA A 45 3.98 23.90 14.48
N ILE A 46 3.95 23.53 13.19
CA ILE A 46 2.73 23.16 12.46
C ILE A 46 2.06 21.95 13.12
N ALA A 47 2.84 20.91 13.42
CA ALA A 47 2.35 19.70 14.10
C ALA A 47 1.65 20.02 15.43
N ARG A 48 2.24 20.89 16.26
CA ARG A 48 1.64 21.33 17.53
C ARG A 48 0.39 22.18 17.29
N ARG A 49 0.42 23.12 16.34
CA ARG A 49 -0.67 24.06 16.06
C ARG A 49 -1.93 23.39 15.53
N LEU A 50 -1.76 22.36 14.68
CA LEU A 50 -2.84 21.61 14.04
C LEU A 50 -3.18 20.30 14.76
N ASN A 51 -2.50 20.00 15.88
CA ASN A 51 -2.60 18.73 16.60
C ASN A 51 -2.44 17.50 15.67
N LEU A 52 -1.38 17.52 14.85
CA LEU A 52 -1.05 16.49 13.88
C LEU A 52 0.29 15.83 14.23
N ASP A 53 0.46 14.56 13.86
CA ASP A 53 1.76 13.92 13.94
C ASP A 53 2.76 14.57 12.96
N ARG A 54 4.03 14.65 13.37
CA ARG A 54 5.09 15.27 12.55
C ARG A 54 5.27 14.55 11.20
N LYS A 55 5.04 13.23 11.13
CA LYS A 55 5.10 12.48 9.86
C LYS A 55 3.92 12.83 8.96
N THR A 56 2.74 13.11 9.52
CA THR A 56 1.59 13.61 8.74
C THR A 56 1.91 14.95 8.12
N VAL A 57 2.46 15.90 8.89
CA VAL A 57 2.84 17.22 8.35
C VAL A 57 3.89 17.09 7.24
N ARG A 58 4.94 16.27 7.45
CA ARG A 58 5.94 15.99 6.41
C ARG A 58 5.32 15.40 5.15
N ARG A 59 4.40 14.44 5.31
CA ARG A 59 3.70 13.83 4.18
C ARG A 59 2.93 14.87 3.36
N PHE A 60 2.18 15.76 4.00
CA PHE A 60 1.41 16.79 3.30
C PHE A 60 2.28 17.88 2.67
N ARG A 61 3.46 18.15 3.23
CA ARG A 61 4.47 19.02 2.63
C ARG A 61 5.14 18.40 1.40
N ASP A 62 5.51 17.12 1.51
CA ASP A 62 6.37 16.44 0.52
C ASP A 62 5.57 15.72 -0.58
N THR A 63 4.23 15.71 -0.53
CA THR A 63 3.35 15.00 -1.48
C THR A 63 2.39 15.98 -2.12
N ASP A 64 2.21 15.86 -3.43
CA ASP A 64 1.26 16.70 -4.17
C ASP A 64 -0.21 16.41 -3.77
N LEU A 65 -1.07 17.43 -3.90
CA LEU A 65 -2.48 17.35 -3.55
C LEU A 65 -3.20 16.27 -4.36
N GLU A 66 -2.94 16.15 -5.66
CA GLU A 66 -3.62 15.16 -6.51
C GLU A 66 -3.34 13.74 -6.04
N GLN A 67 -2.09 13.46 -5.65
CA GLN A 67 -1.68 12.16 -5.11
C GLN A 67 -2.33 11.87 -3.75
N LEU A 68 -2.46 12.87 -2.88
CA LEU A 68 -3.16 12.72 -1.61
C LEU A 68 -4.65 12.43 -1.81
N LEU A 69 -5.28 13.09 -2.79
CA LEU A 69 -6.69 12.89 -3.14
C LEU A 69 -6.92 11.52 -3.80
N ALA A 70 -6.04 11.07 -4.69
CA ALA A 70 -6.07 9.74 -5.27
C ALA A 70 -6.01 8.66 -4.18
N SER A 71 -5.06 8.79 -3.25
CA SER A 71 -4.94 7.89 -2.10
C SER A 71 -6.18 7.91 -1.19
N ALA A 72 -6.82 9.07 -1.00
CA ALA A 72 -8.04 9.19 -0.23
C ALA A 72 -9.25 8.52 -0.91
N ARG A 73 -9.32 8.56 -2.25
CA ARG A 73 -10.35 7.87 -3.06
C ARG A 73 -10.18 6.35 -3.00
N GLU A 74 -8.94 5.86 -3.04
CA GLU A 74 -8.60 4.44 -2.95
C GLU A 74 -8.91 3.84 -1.57
N ARG A 75 -8.76 4.62 -0.49
CA ARG A 75 -9.07 4.19 0.90
C ARG A 75 -10.54 3.86 1.17
N ARG A 76 -11.45 4.05 0.21
CA ARG A 76 -12.83 3.61 0.40
C ARG A 76 -12.82 2.09 0.62
N PRO A 77 -13.43 1.59 1.71
CA PRO A 77 -13.55 0.15 1.92
C PRO A 77 -14.23 -0.43 0.68
N ASN A 78 -13.65 -1.49 0.12
CA ASN A 78 -14.30 -2.26 -0.93
C ASN A 78 -15.63 -2.75 -0.34
N GLY A 79 -16.74 -2.13 -0.78
CA GLY A 79 -18.05 -2.52 -0.31
C GLY A 79 -18.30 -3.98 -0.62
N VAL A 80 -19.21 -4.63 0.11
CA VAL A 80 -19.58 -6.04 -0.12
C VAL A 80 -20.03 -6.29 -1.58
N LEU A 81 -20.43 -5.23 -2.29
CA LEU A 81 -20.81 -5.27 -3.71
C LEU A 81 -19.63 -5.27 -4.69
N GLU A 82 -18.44 -4.78 -4.30
CA GLU A 82 -17.30 -4.57 -5.22
C GLU A 82 -16.93 -5.81 -6.06
N PRO A 83 -16.82 -7.03 -5.47
CA PRO A 83 -16.50 -8.24 -6.22
C PRO A 83 -17.57 -8.61 -7.27
N PHE A 84 -18.81 -8.13 -7.09
CA PHE A 84 -19.94 -8.45 -7.95
C PHE A 84 -20.23 -7.35 -8.98
N LYS A 85 -19.59 -6.18 -8.90
CA LYS A 85 -19.83 -5.06 -9.84
C LYS A 85 -19.53 -5.42 -11.29
N ALA A 86 -18.45 -6.15 -11.56
CA ALA A 86 -18.10 -6.59 -12.91
C ALA A 86 -19.23 -7.42 -13.54
N TYR A 87 -19.78 -8.36 -12.76
CA TYR A 87 -20.91 -9.19 -13.19
C TYR A 87 -22.18 -8.37 -13.40
N LEU A 88 -22.50 -7.47 -12.45
CA LEU A 88 -23.68 -6.60 -12.57
C LEU A 88 -23.59 -5.68 -13.80
N ASN A 89 -22.42 -5.13 -14.09
CA ASN A 89 -22.20 -4.30 -15.27
C ASN A 89 -22.35 -5.12 -16.56
N ALA A 90 -21.76 -6.30 -16.64
CA ALA A 90 -21.91 -7.20 -17.80
C ALA A 90 -23.38 -7.54 -18.07
N ARG A 91 -24.11 -7.98 -17.03
CA ARG A 91 -25.55 -8.31 -17.13
C ARG A 91 -26.41 -7.10 -17.47
N PHE A 92 -26.05 -5.92 -16.97
CA PHE A 92 -26.75 -4.68 -17.28
C PHE A 92 -26.58 -4.29 -18.76
N THR A 93 -25.37 -4.44 -19.30
CA THR A 93 -25.08 -4.19 -20.72
C THR A 93 -25.74 -5.22 -21.63
N GLU A 94 -25.66 -6.51 -21.31
CA GLU A 94 -26.28 -7.62 -22.07
C GLU A 94 -27.79 -7.40 -22.28
N ALA A 95 -28.46 -6.89 -21.25
CA ALA A 95 -29.91 -6.67 -21.27
C ALA A 95 -30.29 -5.21 -21.54
N GLN A 96 -29.39 -4.42 -22.13
CA GLN A 96 -29.63 -3.05 -22.59
C GLN A 96 -30.26 -2.13 -21.51
N GLY A 97 -29.88 -2.33 -20.25
CA GLY A 97 -30.39 -1.55 -19.10
C GLY A 97 -31.78 -1.93 -18.59
N GLN A 98 -32.49 -2.86 -19.25
CA GLN A 98 -33.84 -3.33 -18.88
C GLN A 98 -33.82 -4.49 -17.87
N VAL A 99 -32.93 -4.44 -16.86
CA VAL A 99 -32.86 -5.50 -15.84
C VAL A 99 -33.50 -5.11 -14.51
N SER A 100 -34.36 -5.98 -13.99
CA SER A 100 -34.92 -5.86 -12.65
C SER A 100 -33.84 -6.04 -11.58
N GLY A 101 -33.69 -5.05 -10.70
CA GLY A 101 -32.71 -5.11 -9.60
C GLY A 101 -32.97 -6.24 -8.60
N THR A 102 -34.21 -6.74 -8.53
CA THR A 102 -34.58 -7.94 -7.75
C THR A 102 -33.93 -9.19 -8.31
N ARG A 103 -33.97 -9.34 -9.63
CA ARG A 103 -33.43 -10.50 -10.33
C ARG A 103 -31.90 -10.55 -10.19
N LEU A 104 -31.24 -9.42 -10.42
CA LEU A 104 -29.78 -9.32 -10.24
C LEU A 104 -29.34 -9.53 -8.80
N PHE A 105 -30.14 -9.09 -7.82
CA PHE A 105 -29.86 -9.36 -6.41
C PHE A 105 -29.88 -10.87 -6.10
N LEU A 106 -30.88 -11.60 -6.58
CA LEU A 106 -30.96 -13.06 -6.42
C LEU A 106 -29.80 -13.78 -7.14
N GLU A 107 -29.45 -13.34 -8.36
CA GLU A 107 -28.32 -13.89 -9.13
C GLU A 107 -26.99 -13.74 -8.37
N ILE A 108 -26.71 -12.58 -7.77
CA ILE A 108 -25.47 -12.40 -6.98
C ILE A 108 -25.54 -13.02 -5.59
N GLN A 109 -26.74 -13.14 -5.00
CA GLN A 109 -26.93 -13.81 -3.71
C GLN A 109 -26.60 -15.30 -3.82
N ALA A 110 -27.02 -15.96 -4.90
CA ALA A 110 -26.64 -17.33 -5.22
C ALA A 110 -25.12 -17.50 -5.39
N ARG A 111 -24.42 -16.44 -5.80
CA ARG A 111 -22.95 -16.39 -5.93
C ARG A 111 -22.24 -15.99 -4.62
N GLY A 112 -22.96 -15.91 -3.50
CA GLY A 112 -22.41 -15.65 -2.18
C GLY A 112 -22.48 -14.20 -1.71
N TYR A 113 -23.21 -13.31 -2.39
CA TYR A 113 -23.42 -11.94 -1.91
C TYR A 113 -24.28 -11.93 -0.63
N ARG A 114 -23.76 -11.33 0.44
CA ARG A 114 -24.43 -11.19 1.74
C ARG A 114 -24.89 -9.77 2.08
N GLY A 115 -24.80 -8.84 1.13
CA GLY A 115 -25.17 -7.45 1.34
C GLY A 115 -26.66 -7.18 1.10
N SER A 116 -27.09 -5.94 1.33
CA SER A 116 -28.48 -5.52 1.13
C SER A 116 -28.83 -5.34 -0.35
N ARG A 117 -30.08 -5.69 -0.71
CA ARG A 117 -30.68 -5.41 -2.02
C ARG A 117 -30.71 -3.92 -2.36
N GLN A 118 -30.78 -3.03 -1.36
CA GLN A 118 -30.76 -1.59 -1.58
C GLN A 118 -29.43 -1.11 -2.18
N VAL A 119 -28.31 -1.75 -1.82
CA VAL A 119 -26.98 -1.44 -2.36
C VAL A 119 -26.90 -1.79 -3.85
N VAL A 120 -27.46 -2.94 -4.25
CA VAL A 120 -27.57 -3.35 -5.66
C VAL A 120 -28.45 -2.37 -6.44
N ARG A 121 -29.63 -2.01 -5.89
CA ARG A 121 -30.54 -1.05 -6.52
C ARG A 121 -29.88 0.31 -6.73
N LYS A 122 -29.13 0.80 -5.75
CA LYS A 122 -28.39 2.07 -5.84
C LYS A 122 -27.31 2.02 -6.92
N HIS A 123 -26.56 0.92 -7.00
CA HIS A 123 -25.56 0.72 -8.07
C HIS A 123 -26.20 0.67 -9.47
N LEU A 124 -27.30 -0.05 -9.64
CA LEU A 124 -28.03 -0.09 -10.91
C LEU A 124 -28.66 1.25 -11.29
N ALA A 125 -29.13 2.03 -10.32
CA ALA A 125 -29.60 3.39 -10.56
C ALA A 125 -28.45 4.29 -11.04
N ALA A 126 -27.27 4.17 -10.43
CA ALA A 126 -26.08 4.89 -10.88
C ALA A 126 -25.65 4.48 -12.31
N LEU A 127 -25.75 3.19 -12.65
CA LEU A 127 -25.45 2.69 -14.00
C LEU A 127 -26.41 3.30 -15.04
N ARG A 128 -27.72 3.35 -14.75
CA ARG A 128 -28.71 3.99 -15.62
C ARG A 128 -28.47 5.49 -15.79
N ALA A 129 -28.05 6.16 -14.72
CA ALA A 129 -27.75 7.58 -14.73
C ALA A 129 -26.39 7.90 -15.35
N GLY A 130 -25.60 6.92 -15.77
CA GLY A 130 -24.23 7.12 -16.27
C GLY A 130 -23.24 7.63 -15.22
N THR A 131 -23.62 7.62 -13.93
CA THR A 131 -22.81 8.11 -12.80
C THR A 131 -22.16 6.98 -12.01
N ALA A 132 -22.30 5.73 -12.48
CA ALA A 132 -21.65 4.60 -11.85
C ALA A 132 -20.14 4.75 -11.89
N GLU A 133 -19.50 4.55 -10.74
CA GLU A 133 -18.05 4.48 -10.69
C GLU A 133 -17.56 3.31 -11.54
N PRO A 134 -16.45 3.49 -12.29
CA PRO A 134 -15.84 2.41 -13.03
C PRO A 134 -15.51 1.26 -12.08
N VAL A 135 -15.68 0.02 -12.55
CA VAL A 135 -15.30 -1.15 -11.78
C VAL A 135 -13.82 -1.02 -11.46
N ARG A 136 -13.49 -1.01 -10.16
CA ARG A 136 -12.09 -0.97 -9.74
C ARG A 136 -11.40 -2.22 -10.27
N ALA A 137 -10.27 -2.04 -10.95
CA ALA A 137 -9.42 -3.16 -11.31
C ALA A 137 -9.09 -3.95 -10.03
N ASP A 138 -9.07 -5.29 -10.12
CA ASP A 138 -8.60 -6.17 -9.04
C ASP A 138 -7.07 -6.01 -8.90
N ILE A 139 -6.66 -4.89 -8.30
CA ILE A 139 -5.27 -4.59 -8.02
C ILE A 139 -4.86 -5.41 -6.80
N PRO A 140 -3.85 -6.29 -6.92
CA PRO A 140 -3.33 -7.02 -5.77
C PRO A 140 -2.88 -6.06 -4.67
N SER A 141 -3.19 -6.39 -3.42
CA SER A 141 -2.78 -5.54 -2.31
C SER A 141 -1.25 -5.42 -2.23
N PRO A 142 -0.71 -4.30 -1.71
CA PRO A 142 0.74 -4.14 -1.54
C PRO A 142 1.38 -5.33 -0.82
N ARG A 143 0.72 -5.87 0.21
CA ARG A 143 1.18 -7.05 0.94
C ARG A 143 1.24 -8.31 0.08
N LYS A 144 0.28 -8.52 -0.84
CA LYS A 144 0.33 -9.62 -1.80
C LYS A 144 1.51 -9.46 -2.76
N ILE A 145 1.68 -8.25 -3.32
CA ILE A 145 2.78 -7.95 -4.24
C ILE A 145 4.13 -8.20 -3.54
N THR A 146 4.34 -7.65 -2.34
CA THR A 146 5.56 -7.90 -1.55
C THR A 146 5.77 -9.38 -1.28
N SER A 147 4.71 -10.12 -0.91
CA SER A 147 4.80 -11.56 -0.71
C SER A 147 5.23 -12.31 -1.98
N TRP A 148 4.80 -11.89 -3.16
CA TRP A 148 5.22 -12.52 -4.41
C TRP A 148 6.66 -12.18 -4.77
N ILE A 149 7.09 -10.93 -4.53
CA ILE A 149 8.47 -10.50 -4.75
C ILE A 149 9.46 -11.29 -3.88
N MET A 150 9.13 -11.46 -2.60
CA MET A 150 10.01 -12.09 -1.60
C MET A 150 10.06 -13.61 -1.69
N ARG A 151 9.13 -14.24 -2.42
CA ARG A 151 9.13 -15.70 -2.60
C ARG A 151 10.04 -16.10 -3.77
N PRO A 152 10.74 -17.24 -3.65
CA PRO A 152 11.37 -17.90 -4.79
C PRO A 152 10.37 -18.09 -5.95
N ARG A 153 10.84 -17.86 -7.18
CA ARG A 153 9.98 -17.90 -8.38
C ARG A 153 9.29 -19.25 -8.58
N ASN A 154 9.98 -20.34 -8.24
CA ASN A 154 9.48 -21.71 -8.37
C ASN A 154 8.32 -22.08 -7.43
N ILE A 155 7.93 -21.18 -6.52
CA ILE A 155 6.81 -21.40 -5.58
C ILE A 155 5.55 -20.64 -6.03
N LEU A 156 5.68 -19.66 -6.93
CA LEU A 156 4.54 -18.89 -7.43
C LEU A 156 3.72 -19.76 -8.39
N THR A 157 2.39 -19.69 -8.27
CA THR A 157 1.52 -20.26 -9.31
C THR A 157 1.59 -19.40 -10.56
N GLU A 158 1.30 -19.98 -11.73
CA GLU A 158 1.33 -19.28 -13.03
C GLU A 158 0.48 -17.99 -13.00
N SER A 159 -0.72 -18.07 -12.41
CA SER A 159 -1.59 -16.90 -12.23
C SER A 159 -0.97 -15.80 -11.35
N GLN A 160 -0.23 -16.18 -10.30
CA GLN A 160 0.46 -15.21 -9.43
C GLN A 160 1.65 -14.57 -10.16
N ASP A 161 2.41 -15.34 -10.92
CA ASP A 161 3.54 -14.82 -11.71
C ASP A 161 3.05 -13.86 -12.80
N GLN A 162 1.97 -14.21 -13.50
CA GLN A 162 1.35 -13.33 -14.50
C GLN A 162 0.83 -12.03 -13.89
N ARG A 163 0.17 -12.09 -12.72
CA ARG A 163 -0.27 -10.87 -11.99
C ARG A 163 0.92 -10.02 -11.54
N LEU A 164 2.01 -10.65 -11.05
CA LEU A 164 3.22 -9.92 -10.68
C LEU A 164 3.86 -9.24 -11.91
N LEU A 165 3.87 -9.91 -13.06
CA LEU A 165 4.35 -9.34 -14.32
C LEU A 165 3.52 -8.11 -14.73
N GLN A 166 2.19 -8.19 -14.68
CA GLN A 166 1.32 -7.04 -14.97
C GLN A 166 1.64 -5.83 -14.09
N VAL A 167 1.83 -6.05 -12.79
CA VAL A 167 2.21 -4.99 -11.84
C VAL A 167 3.58 -4.39 -12.18
N ARG A 168 4.56 -5.22 -12.55
CA ARG A 168 5.90 -4.79 -12.96
C ARG A 168 5.87 -3.95 -14.24
N LEU A 169 5.07 -4.35 -15.23
CA LEU A 169 4.89 -3.61 -16.47
C LEU A 169 4.19 -2.25 -16.24
N ALA A 170 3.25 -2.20 -15.31
CA ALA A 170 2.52 -0.98 -14.98
C ALA A 170 3.35 0.03 -14.16
N CYS A 171 4.41 -0.41 -13.47
CA CYS A 171 5.17 0.44 -12.56
C CYS A 171 6.68 0.12 -12.58
N PRO A 172 7.52 0.97 -13.21
CA PRO A 172 8.97 0.81 -13.24
C PRO A 172 9.61 0.74 -11.85
N ASP A 173 9.08 1.49 -10.88
CA ASP A 173 9.57 1.47 -9.50
C ASP A 173 9.42 0.09 -8.84
N ILE A 174 8.29 -0.60 -9.06
CA ILE A 174 8.07 -1.96 -8.53
C ILE A 174 8.98 -2.96 -9.25
N THR A 175 9.20 -2.78 -10.55
CA THR A 175 10.16 -3.59 -11.31
C THR A 175 11.55 -3.49 -10.69
N ARG A 176 12.04 -2.27 -10.47
CA ARG A 176 13.35 -2.05 -9.87
C ARG A 176 13.43 -2.55 -8.43
N ALA A 177 12.38 -2.33 -7.63
CA ALA A 177 12.33 -2.83 -6.26
C ALA A 177 12.36 -4.36 -6.19
N CYS A 178 11.68 -5.04 -7.12
CA CYS A 178 11.67 -6.50 -7.22
C CYS A 178 13.05 -7.06 -7.52
N GLU A 179 13.78 -6.47 -8.47
CA GLU A 179 15.15 -6.86 -8.83
C GLU A 179 16.11 -6.69 -7.65
N LEU A 180 16.10 -5.51 -7.03
CA LEU A 180 16.98 -5.22 -5.89
C LEU A 180 16.68 -6.10 -4.69
N ALA A 181 15.39 -6.33 -4.37
CA ALA A 181 14.99 -7.21 -3.28
C ALA A 181 15.44 -8.65 -3.49
N ARG A 182 15.33 -9.18 -4.71
CA ARG A 182 15.78 -10.53 -5.06
C ARG A 182 17.30 -10.65 -5.00
N ALA A 183 18.02 -9.68 -5.58
CA ALA A 183 19.48 -9.64 -5.50
C ALA A 183 19.96 -9.60 -4.03
N PHE A 184 19.33 -8.77 -3.18
CA PHE A 184 19.67 -8.71 -1.76
C PHE A 184 19.36 -10.02 -1.02
N ALA A 185 18.19 -10.61 -1.28
CA ALA A 185 17.83 -11.89 -0.68
C ALA A 185 18.83 -13.00 -1.04
N ASP A 186 19.38 -12.99 -2.26
CA ASP A 186 20.42 -13.92 -2.67
C ASP A 186 21.76 -13.65 -1.96
N LEU A 187 22.13 -12.38 -1.73
CA LEU A 187 23.30 -12.03 -0.91
C LEU A 187 23.19 -12.60 0.51
N VAL A 188 22.02 -12.43 1.13
CA VAL A 188 21.72 -12.94 2.47
C VAL A 188 21.73 -14.46 2.50
N ARG A 189 21.04 -15.10 1.56
CA ARG A 189 20.90 -16.57 1.52
C ARG A 189 22.24 -17.27 1.31
N HIS A 190 23.11 -16.68 0.49
CA HIS A 190 24.39 -17.28 0.12
C HIS A 190 25.59 -16.69 0.86
N GLN A 191 25.35 -15.86 1.88
CA GLN A 191 26.39 -15.20 2.68
C GLN A 191 27.48 -14.55 1.80
N ARG A 192 27.06 -13.72 0.84
CA ARG A 192 27.96 -13.04 -0.11
C ARG A 192 28.18 -11.57 0.27
N GLY A 193 28.55 -11.31 1.53
CA GLY A 193 28.76 -9.93 2.01
C GLY A 193 29.78 -9.14 1.19
N TYR A 194 30.76 -9.80 0.55
CA TYR A 194 31.72 -9.15 -0.35
C TYR A 194 31.08 -8.46 -1.58
N LEU A 195 29.83 -8.78 -1.94
CA LEU A 195 29.07 -8.11 -3.01
C LEU A 195 28.16 -7.00 -2.48
N LEU A 196 28.09 -6.79 -1.16
CA LEU A 196 27.15 -5.84 -0.54
C LEU A 196 27.38 -4.40 -1.04
N LEU A 197 28.63 -3.96 -1.11
CA LEU A 197 28.96 -2.60 -1.51
C LEU A 197 28.49 -2.31 -2.95
N GLU A 198 28.63 -3.29 -3.84
CA GLU A 198 28.16 -3.18 -5.22
C GLU A 198 26.63 -3.10 -5.27
N TRP A 199 25.95 -3.94 -4.50
CA TRP A 199 24.49 -3.87 -4.39
C TRP A 199 24.01 -2.50 -3.84
N ILE A 200 24.69 -1.95 -2.83
CA ILE A 200 24.38 -0.61 -2.27
C ILE A 200 24.50 0.46 -3.37
N ARG A 201 25.60 0.47 -4.13
CA ARG A 201 25.80 1.44 -5.22
C ARG A 201 24.68 1.36 -6.27
N GLN A 202 24.28 0.15 -6.66
CA GLN A 202 23.20 -0.06 -7.62
C GLN A 202 21.83 0.41 -7.08
N ALA A 203 21.58 0.25 -5.79
CA ALA A 203 20.37 0.73 -5.15
C ALA A 203 20.34 2.27 -5.07
N GLU A 204 21.46 2.91 -4.74
CA GLU A 204 21.52 4.37 -4.57
C GLU A 204 21.31 5.15 -5.87
N GLN A 205 21.75 4.61 -7.00
CA GLN A 205 21.60 5.25 -8.30
C GLN A 205 20.13 5.27 -8.75
N ASN A 206 19.50 4.10 -8.87
CA ASN A 206 18.28 3.93 -9.65
C ASN A 206 17.09 3.34 -8.88
N ALA A 207 17.18 3.13 -7.56
CA ALA A 207 16.06 2.55 -6.81
C ALA A 207 14.97 3.56 -6.43
N PRO A 208 13.75 3.09 -6.13
CA PRO A 208 12.75 3.93 -5.48
C PRO A 208 13.27 4.53 -4.17
N LYS A 209 12.79 5.73 -3.82
CA LYS A 209 13.25 6.49 -2.63
C LYS A 209 13.35 5.65 -1.33
N PRO A 210 12.39 4.78 -0.99
CA PRO A 210 12.52 3.93 0.20
C PRO A 210 13.71 2.98 0.16
N MET A 211 14.03 2.42 -1.01
CA MET A 211 15.18 1.51 -1.17
C MET A 211 16.51 2.26 -1.17
N LYS A 212 16.57 3.48 -1.73
CA LYS A 212 17.73 4.36 -1.59
C LYS A 212 18.03 4.66 -0.12
N GLY A 213 16.98 4.95 0.66
CA GLY A 213 17.10 5.15 2.11
C GLY A 213 17.63 3.90 2.82
N PHE A 214 17.10 2.73 2.48
CA PHE A 214 17.58 1.45 3.02
C PHE A 214 19.06 1.20 2.69
N ALA A 215 19.49 1.42 1.44
CA ALA A 215 20.89 1.29 1.04
C ALA A 215 21.80 2.27 1.80
N GLY A 216 21.35 3.50 2.01
CA GLY A 216 22.05 4.49 2.83
C GLY A 216 22.25 4.04 4.29
N PHE A 217 21.25 3.38 4.89
CA PHE A 217 21.41 2.79 6.23
C PHE A 217 22.41 1.63 6.25
N LEU A 218 22.37 0.73 5.26
CA LEU A 218 23.36 -0.36 5.18
C LEU A 218 24.78 0.17 5.03
N ARG A 219 24.96 1.28 4.30
CA ARG A 219 26.27 1.91 4.10
C ARG A 219 26.83 2.54 5.37
N GLN A 220 25.98 3.03 6.27
CA GLN A 220 26.42 3.56 7.57
C GLN A 220 27.06 2.48 8.45
N ASP A 221 26.53 1.26 8.38
CA ASP A 221 27.00 0.11 9.16
C ASP A 221 27.71 -0.94 8.28
N LEU A 222 28.43 -0.50 7.24
CA LEU A 222 28.94 -1.36 6.16
C LEU A 222 29.72 -2.57 6.70
N ASP A 223 30.66 -2.36 7.61
CA ASP A 223 31.52 -3.43 8.14
C ASP A 223 30.71 -4.47 8.91
N ALA A 224 29.78 -4.02 9.76
CA ALA A 224 28.93 -4.89 10.56
C ALA A 224 27.97 -5.71 9.68
N VAL A 225 27.35 -5.08 8.68
CA VAL A 225 26.45 -5.76 7.74
C VAL A 225 27.24 -6.73 6.86
N THR A 226 28.43 -6.34 6.37
CA THR A 226 29.31 -7.21 5.59
C THR A 226 29.69 -8.45 6.39
N ALA A 227 30.09 -8.28 7.66
CA ALA A 227 30.40 -9.39 8.56
C ALA A 227 29.17 -10.29 8.77
N GLY A 228 27.99 -9.72 9.05
CA GLY A 228 26.74 -10.49 9.21
C GLY A 228 26.28 -11.23 7.96
N LEU A 229 26.72 -10.80 6.78
CA LEU A 229 26.46 -11.45 5.50
C LEU A 229 27.63 -12.33 5.03
N THR A 230 28.68 -12.55 5.82
CA THR A 230 29.86 -13.33 5.39
C THR A 230 30.26 -14.39 6.42
N LEU A 231 30.17 -14.06 7.70
CA LEU A 231 30.57 -14.94 8.77
C LEU A 231 29.45 -15.93 9.13
N PRO A 232 29.79 -17.13 9.62
CA PRO A 232 28.79 -18.10 10.10
C PRO A 232 28.16 -17.69 11.45
N TRP A 233 28.71 -16.68 12.10
CA TRP A 233 28.29 -16.22 13.43
C TRP A 233 27.05 -15.34 13.34
N SER A 234 26.06 -15.60 14.20
CA SER A 234 24.87 -14.76 14.32
C SER A 234 24.57 -14.42 15.78
N SER A 235 24.10 -13.20 16.02
CA SER A 235 23.57 -12.77 17.33
C SER A 235 22.16 -13.30 17.59
N GLY A 236 21.54 -14.04 16.66
CA GLY A 236 20.10 -14.35 16.68
C GLY A 236 19.64 -15.10 17.94
N VAL A 237 20.40 -16.10 18.39
CA VAL A 237 20.09 -16.84 19.63
C VAL A 237 20.18 -15.93 20.85
N VAL A 238 21.23 -15.09 20.92
CA VAL A 238 21.44 -14.13 22.00
C VAL A 238 20.32 -13.09 22.01
N GLU A 239 19.96 -12.54 20.85
CA GLU A 239 18.84 -11.61 20.69
C GLU A 239 17.51 -12.25 21.08
N GLY A 240 17.31 -13.52 20.76
CA GLY A 240 16.16 -14.31 21.21
C GLY A 240 16.04 -14.34 22.74
N HIS A 241 17.14 -14.66 23.44
CA HIS A 241 17.19 -14.62 24.89
C HIS A 241 16.95 -13.21 25.44
N VAL A 242 17.59 -12.19 24.87
CA VAL A 242 17.37 -10.78 25.25
C VAL A 242 15.90 -10.39 25.07
N ASN A 243 15.23 -10.86 24.01
CA ASN A 243 13.83 -10.57 23.77
C ASN A 243 12.90 -11.29 24.75
N ARG A 244 13.21 -12.54 25.12
CA ARG A 244 12.50 -13.28 26.20
C ARG A 244 12.59 -12.51 27.51
N VAL A 245 13.79 -12.06 27.89
CA VAL A 245 14.02 -11.24 29.09
C VAL A 245 13.24 -9.93 29.03
N LYS A 246 13.30 -9.21 27.90
CA LYS A 246 12.57 -7.95 27.72
C LYS A 246 11.05 -8.15 27.79
N THR A 247 10.54 -9.26 27.26
CA THR A 247 9.12 -9.62 27.34
C THR A 247 8.70 -9.84 28.79
N LEU A 248 9.47 -10.62 29.55
CA LEU A 248 9.18 -10.88 30.96
C LEU A 248 9.24 -9.60 31.80
N LYS A 249 10.25 -8.75 31.56
CA LYS A 249 10.34 -7.42 32.19
C LYS A 249 9.14 -6.53 31.85
N ARG A 250 8.66 -6.53 30.59
CA ARG A 250 7.49 -5.75 30.16
C ARG A 250 6.18 -6.27 30.74
N ALA A 251 6.00 -7.59 30.82
CA ALA A 251 4.86 -8.21 31.49
C ALA A 251 4.79 -7.83 32.99
N MET A 252 5.93 -7.50 33.57
CA MET A 252 6.06 -7.05 34.96
C MET A 252 6.17 -5.52 35.10
N TYR A 253 5.70 -4.76 34.10
CA TYR A 253 5.68 -3.29 34.10
C TYR A 253 7.06 -2.65 34.35
N GLY A 254 8.15 -3.33 33.96
CA GLY A 254 9.51 -2.87 34.16
C GLY A 254 10.07 -3.10 35.57
N ARG A 255 9.27 -3.63 36.51
CA ARG A 255 9.60 -3.78 37.94
C ARG A 255 10.20 -5.14 38.29
N ALA A 256 11.09 -5.65 37.44
CA ALA A 256 11.77 -6.92 37.68
C ALA A 256 13.25 -6.66 38.02
N SER A 257 13.63 -6.90 39.28
CA SER A 257 15.04 -6.90 39.71
C SER A 257 15.79 -8.06 39.04
N PHE A 258 17.12 -8.01 39.06
CA PHE A 258 17.93 -9.10 38.52
C PHE A 258 17.60 -10.45 39.15
N GLU A 259 17.46 -10.52 40.47
CA GLU A 259 17.05 -11.75 41.16
C GLU A 259 15.69 -12.25 40.68
N LEU A 260 14.69 -11.38 40.59
CA LEU A 260 13.35 -11.77 40.17
C LEU A 260 13.31 -12.26 38.71
N LEU A 261 14.09 -11.62 37.83
CA LEU A 261 14.29 -12.08 36.46
C LEU A 261 14.99 -13.44 36.42
N ARG A 262 16.07 -13.61 37.18
CA ARG A 262 16.83 -14.85 37.27
C ARG A 262 15.94 -16.00 37.74
N THR A 263 15.18 -15.81 38.81
CA THR A 263 14.24 -16.81 39.33
C THR A 263 13.22 -17.18 38.26
N ARG A 264 12.52 -16.21 37.68
CA ARG A 264 11.50 -16.46 36.63
C ARG A 264 12.03 -17.19 35.40
N ILE A 265 13.26 -16.90 34.99
CA ILE A 265 13.87 -17.52 33.80
C ILE A 265 14.33 -18.94 34.10
N LEU A 266 14.94 -19.18 35.26
CA LEU A 266 15.48 -20.49 35.63
C LEU A 266 14.40 -21.47 36.12
N THR A 267 13.24 -20.98 36.60
CA THR A 267 12.16 -21.83 37.12
C THR A 267 11.01 -22.07 36.13
N GLN A 268 11.04 -21.47 34.94
CA GLN A 268 10.07 -21.78 33.86
C GLN A 268 10.76 -22.67 32.81
N PRO A 269 10.32 -23.93 32.61
CA PRO A 269 10.83 -24.78 31.54
C PRO A 269 10.62 -24.15 30.15
#